data_AF-A0AA84Z8D4-F1
#
_entry.id   AF-A0AA84Z8D4-F1
#
_cell.length_a   1.000
_cell.length_b   1.000
_cell.length_c   1.000
_cell.angle_alpha   90.00
_cell.angle_beta   90.00
_cell.angle_gamma   90.00
#
_symmetry.space_group_name_H-M   'P 1'
#
loop_
_entity.id
_entity.type
_entity.pdbx_description
1 polymer ?
#
loop_
_entity_poly.entity_id
_entity_poly.type
_entity_poly.pdbx_seq_one_letter_code
_entity_poly.pdbx_strand_id
1 'polypeptide(L)'
;MRQLCNYIASADDKYPLFRTKMAFMGGYCVSFIACVLEYGRAYRLGSSLNSTGLQCIKYVLTGTSAAVCHSSVSFISAKATGRSDSWVNHALGGAASGLVCTWQCSMKVRAATCVGFALMSALGKYNVEFRQRYPDWHVPVVGEYTPSPYVSLNHRWMYKGARQQEEELEKHV
;
A
#
# COMPACT_ATOMS: atom_id res chain seq x y z
N MET A 1 -9.04 0.84 0.33
CA MET A 1 -8.69 -0.07 1.46
C MET A 1 -8.31 -1.48 0.96
N ARG A 2 -9.21 -2.22 0.29
CA ARG A 2 -8.94 -3.60 -0.19
C ARG A 2 -7.70 -3.77 -1.07
N GLN A 3 -7.39 -2.78 -1.92
CA GLN A 3 -6.19 -2.83 -2.78
C GLN A 3 -4.87 -2.71 -1.99
N LEU A 4 -4.87 -1.92 -0.91
CA LEU A 4 -3.73 -1.79 -0.01
C LEU A 4 -3.49 -3.09 0.76
N CYS A 5 -4.57 -3.75 1.20
CA CYS A 5 -4.50 -5.05 1.86
C CYS A 5 -3.89 -6.11 0.92
N ASN A 6 -4.35 -6.17 -0.33
CA ASN A 6 -3.79 -7.10 -1.33
C ASN A 6 -2.31 -6.81 -1.63
N TYR A 7 -1.89 -5.54 -1.63
CA TYR A 7 -0.49 -5.17 -1.83
C TYR A 7 0.41 -5.63 -0.68
N ILE A 8 0.00 -5.39 0.57
CA ILE A 8 0.80 -5.76 1.77
C ILE A 8 0.84 -7.28 1.94
N ALA A 9 -0.28 -7.96 1.66
CA ALA A 9 -0.40 -9.43 1.78
C ALA A 9 0.31 -10.22 0.67
N SER A 10 0.56 -9.61 -0.49
CA SER A 10 1.32 -10.27 -1.55
C SER A 10 2.80 -10.41 -1.18
N ALA A 11 3.47 -11.43 -1.72
CA ALA A 11 4.92 -11.62 -1.59
C ALA A 11 5.68 -10.49 -2.30
N ASP A 12 6.70 -9.93 -1.66
CA ASP A 12 7.36 -8.69 -2.09
C ASP A 12 8.20 -8.86 -3.35
N ASP A 13 8.71 -10.07 -3.60
CA ASP A 13 9.56 -10.38 -4.74
C ASP A 13 8.79 -10.99 -5.94
N LYS A 14 7.46 -11.07 -5.86
CA LYS A 14 6.59 -11.62 -6.90
C LYS A 14 5.68 -10.55 -7.50
N TYR A 15 5.35 -10.73 -8.78
CA TYR A 15 4.39 -9.89 -9.53
C TYR A 15 4.65 -8.37 -9.43
N PRO A 16 5.85 -7.88 -9.80
CA PRO A 16 6.26 -6.49 -9.58
C PRO A 16 5.30 -5.46 -10.19
N LEU A 17 4.80 -5.72 -11.40
CA LEU A 17 3.86 -4.82 -12.08
C LEU A 17 2.50 -4.75 -11.37
N PHE A 18 1.99 -5.89 -10.90
CA PHE A 18 0.75 -5.93 -10.11
C PHE A 18 0.93 -5.15 -8.81
N ARG A 19 2.01 -5.41 -8.08
CA ARG A 19 2.32 -4.72 -6.82
C ARG A 19 2.42 -3.20 -7.00
N THR A 20 3.15 -2.75 -8.02
CA THR A 20 3.29 -1.32 -8.32
C THR A 20 1.96 -0.69 -8.70
N LYS A 21 1.11 -1.37 -9.48
CA LYS A 21 -0.25 -0.89 -9.78
C LYS A 21 -1.08 -0.71 -8.50
N MET A 22 -1.05 -1.68 -7.59
CA MET A 22 -1.82 -1.63 -6.34
C MET A 22 -1.30 -0.55 -5.39
N ALA A 23 0.02 -0.39 -5.30
CA ALA A 23 0.63 0.70 -4.56
C ALA A 23 0.26 2.07 -5.15
N PHE A 24 0.39 2.23 -6.47
CA PHE A 24 0.00 3.45 -7.18
C PHE A 24 -1.45 3.85 -6.90
N MET A 25 -2.40 2.91 -7.00
CA MET A 25 -3.80 3.19 -6.66
C MET A 25 -3.99 3.55 -5.19
N GLY A 26 -3.24 2.91 -4.28
CA GLY A 26 -3.21 3.30 -2.86
C GLY A 26 -2.74 4.74 -2.66
N GLY A 27 -1.63 5.12 -3.28
CA GLY A 27 -1.09 6.49 -3.25
C GLY A 27 -2.06 7.51 -3.87
N TYR A 28 -2.73 7.14 -4.98
CA TYR A 28 -3.76 7.96 -5.59
C TYR A 28 -4.94 8.20 -4.66
N CYS A 29 -5.47 7.16 -4.00
CA CYS A 29 -6.59 7.31 -3.06
C CYS A 29 -6.26 8.26 -1.90
N VAL A 30 -5.07 8.12 -1.30
CA VAL A 30 -4.65 9.00 -0.19
C VAL A 30 -4.49 10.44 -0.67
N SER A 31 -3.90 10.63 -1.85
CA SER A 31 -3.72 11.96 -2.44
C SER A 31 -5.06 12.61 -2.78
N PHE A 32 -6.01 11.82 -3.31
CA PHE A 32 -7.35 12.31 -3.62
C PHE A 32 -8.09 12.79 -2.37
N ILE A 33 -7.98 12.08 -1.25
CA ILE A 33 -8.53 12.54 0.04
C ILE A 33 -7.90 13.88 0.45
N ALA A 34 -6.58 14.02 0.32
CA ALA A 34 -5.90 15.29 0.61
C ALA A 34 -6.41 16.42 -0.30
N CYS A 35 -6.64 16.16 -1.58
CA CYS A 35 -7.22 17.14 -2.50
C CYS A 35 -8.63 17.58 -2.06
N VAL A 36 -9.49 16.65 -1.66
CA VAL A 36 -10.86 16.97 -1.19
C VAL A 36 -10.80 17.87 0.05
N LEU A 37 -9.92 17.56 1.00
CA LEU A 37 -9.73 18.37 2.20
C LEU A 37 -9.22 19.78 1.85
N GLU A 38 -8.30 19.89 0.90
CA GLU A 38 -7.73 21.18 0.50
C GLU A 38 -8.73 22.05 -0.26
N TYR A 39 -9.54 21.46 -1.13
CA TYR A 39 -10.68 22.16 -1.74
C TYR A 39 -11.71 22.59 -0.70
N GLY A 40 -12.08 21.72 0.24
CA GLY A 40 -13.01 22.07 1.32
C GLY A 40 -12.50 23.25 2.16
N ARG A 41 -11.19 23.26 2.46
CA ARG A 41 -10.51 24.37 3.12
C ARG A 41 -10.56 25.65 2.27
N ALA A 42 -10.27 25.55 0.97
CA ALA A 42 -10.28 26.70 0.08
C ALA A 42 -11.66 27.35 -0.03
N TYR A 43 -12.73 26.55 -0.13
CA TYR A 43 -14.11 27.03 -0.10
C TYR A 43 -14.44 27.75 1.20
N ARG A 44 -14.05 27.19 2.35
CA ARG A 44 -14.32 27.79 3.66
C ARG A 44 -13.57 29.10 3.89
N LEU A 45 -12.35 29.21 3.38
CA LEU A 45 -11.47 30.37 3.60
C LEU A 45 -11.52 31.40 2.46
N GLY A 46 -12.38 31.21 1.45
CA GLY A 46 -12.44 32.09 0.28
C GLY A 46 -11.11 32.14 -0.51
N SER A 47 -10.31 31.08 -0.46
CA SER A 47 -9.01 31.01 -1.13
C SER A 47 -9.16 30.72 -2.62
N SER A 48 -8.12 31.01 -3.41
CA SER A 48 -8.12 30.79 -4.85
C SER A 48 -8.24 29.29 -5.21
N LEU A 49 -9.28 28.94 -5.97
CA LEU A 49 -9.48 27.57 -6.47
C LEU A 49 -8.41 27.15 -7.48
N ASN A 50 -7.86 28.10 -8.25
CA ASN A 50 -6.80 27.80 -9.23
C ASN A 50 -5.49 27.39 -8.54
N SER A 51 -5.09 28.14 -7.50
CA SER A 51 -3.92 27.78 -6.68
C SER A 51 -4.12 26.43 -5.97
N THR A 52 -5.34 26.21 -5.47
CA THR A 52 -5.73 24.93 -4.84
C THR A 52 -5.64 23.76 -5.82
N GLY A 53 -6.09 23.94 -7.07
CA GLY A 53 -5.99 22.92 -8.11
C GLY A 53 -4.55 22.54 -8.43
N LEU A 54 -3.66 23.53 -8.56
CA LEU A 54 -2.22 23.28 -8.75
C LEU A 54 -1.61 22.52 -7.58
N GLN A 55 -2.03 22.83 -6.35
CA GLN A 55 -1.58 22.10 -5.16
C GLN A 55 -2.09 20.66 -5.14
N CYS A 56 -3.34 20.43 -5.53
CA CYS A 56 -3.92 19.09 -5.66
C CYS A 56 -3.19 18.23 -6.70
N ILE A 57 -2.80 18.81 -7.84
CA ILE A 57 -1.96 18.12 -8.84
C ILE A 57 -0.64 17.68 -8.20
N LYS A 58 0.00 18.54 -7.42
CA LYS A 58 1.24 18.18 -6.71
C LYS A 58 1.00 17.03 -5.72
N TYR A 59 -0.09 17.05 -4.95
CA TYR A 59 -0.41 15.94 -4.04
C TYR A 59 -0.55 14.61 -4.78
N VAL A 60 -1.29 14.58 -5.89
CA VAL A 60 -1.48 13.36 -6.69
C VAL A 60 -0.14 12.86 -7.25
N LEU A 61 0.66 13.75 -7.83
CA LEU A 61 1.99 13.40 -8.35
C LEU A 61 2.89 12.86 -7.25
N THR A 62 3.04 13.59 -6.14
CA THR A 62 3.91 13.19 -5.03
C THR A 62 3.45 11.88 -4.40
N GLY A 63 2.16 11.71 -4.10
CA GLY A 63 1.66 10.52 -3.43
C GLY A 63 1.72 9.26 -4.31
N THR A 64 1.43 9.38 -5.61
CA THR A 64 1.60 8.26 -6.54
C THR A 64 3.06 7.90 -6.76
N SER A 65 3.96 8.88 -6.92
CA SER A 65 5.40 8.64 -7.01
C SER A 65 5.96 8.00 -5.75
N ALA A 66 5.54 8.45 -4.56
CA ALA A 66 5.96 7.87 -3.30
C ALA A 66 5.52 6.41 -3.18
N ALA A 67 4.32 6.06 -3.64
CA ALA A 67 3.83 4.68 -3.60
C ALA A 67 4.52 3.76 -4.62
N VAL A 68 4.82 4.26 -5.83
CA VAL A 68 5.63 3.52 -6.82
C VAL A 68 7.06 3.30 -6.31
N CYS A 69 7.63 4.31 -5.67
CA CYS A 69 8.95 4.19 -5.03
C CYS A 69 8.91 3.13 -3.91
N HIS A 70 7.87 3.14 -3.08
CA HIS A 70 7.66 2.15 -2.03
C HIS A 70 7.74 0.72 -2.58
N SER A 71 6.92 0.43 -3.60
CA SER A 71 6.79 -0.92 -4.15
C SER A 71 8.05 -1.37 -4.86
N SER A 72 8.74 -0.45 -5.53
CA SER A 72 9.98 -0.73 -6.24
C SER A 72 11.10 -1.08 -5.27
N VAL A 73 11.29 -0.28 -4.22
CA VAL A 73 12.35 -0.51 -3.21
C VAL A 73 12.06 -1.77 -2.39
N SER A 74 10.80 -2.00 -2.01
CA SER A 74 10.42 -3.23 -1.30
C SER A 74 10.67 -4.49 -2.16
N PHE A 75 10.39 -4.43 -3.47
CA PHE A 75 10.67 -5.52 -4.40
C PHE A 75 12.17 -5.76 -4.59
N ILE A 76 12.95 -4.71 -4.84
CA ILE A 76 14.40 -4.81 -5.06
C ILE A 76 15.09 -5.35 -3.80
N SER A 77 14.72 -4.85 -2.62
CA SER A 77 15.27 -5.34 -1.35
C SER A 77 14.89 -6.79 -1.07
N ALA A 78 13.66 -7.21 -1.36
CA ALA A 78 13.24 -8.60 -1.26
C ALA A 78 14.04 -9.52 -2.19
N LYS A 79 14.29 -9.10 -3.44
CA LYS A 79 15.15 -9.82 -4.37
C LYS A 79 16.60 -9.89 -3.91
N ALA A 80 17.16 -8.80 -3.41
CA ALA A 80 18.54 -8.74 -2.96
C ALA A 80 18.80 -9.58 -1.69
N THR A 81 17.82 -9.65 -0.79
CA THR A 81 17.95 -10.36 0.49
C THR A 81 17.48 -11.81 0.45
N GLY A 82 16.81 -12.23 -0.62
CA GLY A 82 16.15 -13.54 -0.72
C GLY A 82 14.98 -13.72 0.27
N ARG A 83 14.50 -12.62 0.88
CA ARG A 83 13.40 -12.64 1.85
C ARG A 83 12.15 -12.04 1.22
N SER A 84 11.28 -12.90 0.71
CA SER A 84 10.05 -12.51 0.00
C SER A 84 9.02 -11.79 0.87
N ASP A 85 8.95 -12.09 2.17
CA ASP A 85 8.01 -11.47 3.10
C ASP A 85 8.77 -11.03 4.35
N SER A 86 9.16 -9.76 4.35
CA SER A 86 9.97 -9.17 5.41
C SER A 86 9.56 -7.72 5.65
N TRP A 87 9.17 -7.42 6.89
CA TRP A 87 8.90 -6.07 7.37
C TRP A 87 10.08 -5.13 7.17
N VAL A 88 11.31 -5.65 7.11
CA VAL A 88 12.52 -4.85 6.82
C VAL A 88 12.49 -4.29 5.40
N ASN A 89 12.04 -5.07 4.42
CA ASN A 89 11.94 -4.62 3.02
C ASN A 89 10.89 -3.51 2.89
N HIS A 90 9.77 -3.65 3.61
CA HIS A 90 8.74 -2.62 3.71
C HIS A 90 9.23 -1.37 4.44
N ALA A 91 10.04 -1.52 5.50
CA ALA A 91 10.67 -0.40 6.18
C ALA A 91 11.54 0.42 5.22
N LEU A 92 12.34 -0.25 4.39
CA LEU A 92 13.15 0.39 3.35
C LEU A 92 12.27 1.08 2.28
N GLY A 93 11.20 0.42 1.84
CA GLY A 93 10.20 1.01 0.96
C GLY A 93 9.58 2.28 1.56
N GLY A 94 9.20 2.23 2.84
CA GLY A 94 8.63 3.34 3.60
C GLY A 94 9.59 4.51 3.69
N ALA A 95 10.85 4.26 4.06
CA ALA A 95 11.88 5.28 4.10
C ALA A 95 12.05 5.98 2.75
N ALA A 96 12.09 5.21 1.65
CA ALA A 96 12.22 5.76 0.31
C ALA A 96 11.00 6.63 -0.07
N SER A 97 9.78 6.19 0.24
CA SER A 97 8.57 7.01 0.05
C SER A 97 8.60 8.31 0.85
N GLY A 98 9.05 8.25 2.11
CA GLY A 98 9.19 9.44 2.96
C GLY A 98 10.16 10.46 2.35
N LEU A 99 11.24 9.98 1.75
CA LEU A 99 12.19 10.81 1.01
C LEU A 99 11.55 11.45 -0.22
N VAL A 100 10.77 10.70 -1.01
CA VAL A 100 10.04 11.25 -2.16
C VAL A 100 9.07 12.36 -1.72
N CYS A 101 8.31 12.13 -0.64
CA CYS A 101 7.35 13.11 -0.12
C CYS A 101 8.01 14.41 0.37
N THR A 102 9.28 14.37 0.77
CA THR A 102 9.95 15.49 1.45
C THR A 102 11.28 15.90 0.82
N TRP A 103 11.54 15.48 -0.43
CA TRP A 103 12.80 15.71 -1.14
C TRP A 103 13.23 17.19 -1.14
N GLN A 104 12.27 18.12 -1.20
CA GLN A 104 12.54 19.57 -1.21
C GLN A 104 12.58 20.20 0.20
N CYS A 105 12.26 19.47 1.26
CA CYS A 105 12.24 19.98 2.63
C CYS A 105 13.64 20.03 3.25
N SER A 106 13.77 20.55 4.47
CA SER A 106 15.04 20.51 5.22
C SER A 106 15.43 19.07 5.61
N MET A 107 16.71 18.84 5.89
CA MET A 107 17.20 17.50 6.27
C MET A 107 16.51 16.95 7.53
N LYS A 108 16.17 17.83 8.49
CA LYS A 108 15.43 17.42 9.70
C LYS A 108 14.06 16.84 9.36
N VAL A 109 13.30 17.52 8.49
CA VAL A 109 11.98 17.07 8.05
C VAL A 109 12.08 15.79 7.23
N ARG A 110 13.07 15.70 6.33
CA ARG A 110 13.33 14.49 5.55
C ARG A 110 13.59 13.29 6.45
N ALA A 111 14.53 13.42 7.39
CA ALA A 111 14.90 12.33 8.29
C ALA A 111 13.70 11.86 9.13
N ALA A 112 12.97 12.79 9.76
CA ALA A 112 11.80 12.46 10.56
C ALA A 112 10.71 11.76 9.72
N THR A 113 10.45 12.23 8.51
CA THR A 113 9.45 11.65 7.61
C THR A 113 9.86 10.26 7.11
N CYS A 114 11.13 10.08 6.72
CA CYS A 114 11.65 8.77 6.35
C CYS A 114 11.49 7.75 7.49
N VAL A 115 11.86 8.13 8.73
CA VAL A 115 11.71 7.26 9.90
C VAL A 115 10.23 6.95 10.16
N GLY A 116 9.37 7.96 10.15
CA GLY A 116 7.93 7.77 10.36
C GLY A 116 7.30 6.83 9.33
N PHE A 117 7.62 7.01 8.05
CA PHE A 117 7.10 6.15 6.98
C PHE A 117 7.68 4.73 7.06
N ALA A 118 8.97 4.59 7.39
CA ALA A 118 9.60 3.28 7.60
C ALA A 118 8.91 2.50 8.71
N LEU A 119 8.65 3.14 9.86
CA LEU A 119 7.96 2.52 10.99
C LEU A 119 6.53 2.11 10.62
N MET A 120 5.76 3.00 10.01
CA MET A 120 4.38 2.70 9.61
C MET A 120 4.30 1.54 8.60
N SER A 121 5.22 1.52 7.64
CA SER A 121 5.27 0.44 6.65
C SER A 121 5.70 -0.90 7.28
N ALA A 122 6.73 -0.87 8.12
CA ALA A 122 7.19 -2.04 8.88
C ALA A 122 6.06 -2.64 9.73
N LEU A 123 5.31 -1.80 10.47
CA LEU A 123 4.18 -2.24 11.29
C LEU A 123 3.08 -2.89 10.43
N GLY A 124 2.77 -2.30 9.28
CA GLY A 124 1.79 -2.85 8.34
C GLY A 124 2.18 -4.26 7.87
N LYS A 125 3.43 -4.45 7.44
CA LYS A 125 3.91 -5.77 7.00
C LYS A 125 4.09 -6.75 8.15
N TYR A 126 4.56 -6.29 9.31
CA TYR A 126 4.67 -7.12 10.52
C TYR A 126 3.31 -7.67 10.96
N ASN A 127 2.23 -6.88 10.87
CA ASN A 127 0.89 -7.38 11.18
C ASN A 127 0.47 -8.53 10.26
N VAL A 128 0.81 -8.45 8.97
CA VAL A 128 0.54 -9.52 8.00
C VAL A 128 1.37 -10.76 8.31
N GLU A 129 2.68 -10.60 8.57
CA GLU A 129 3.54 -11.72 8.98
C GLU A 129 3.04 -12.37 10.27
N PHE A 130 2.61 -11.57 11.24
CA PHE A 130 2.08 -12.05 12.51
C PHE A 130 0.81 -12.89 12.30
N ARG A 131 -0.14 -12.41 11.49
CA ARG A 131 -1.36 -13.17 11.15
C ARG A 131 -1.07 -14.46 10.38
N GLN A 132 -0.02 -14.48 9.55
CA GLN A 132 0.40 -15.70 8.86
C GLN A 132 1.02 -16.72 9.81
N ARG A 133 1.78 -16.28 10.82
CA ARG A 133 2.40 -17.16 11.82
C ARG A 133 1.41 -17.63 12.89
N TYR A 134 0.38 -16.85 13.18
CA TYR A 134 -0.64 -17.15 14.19
C TYR A 134 -2.05 -17.05 13.58
N PRO A 135 -2.44 -18.01 12.73
CA PRO A 135 -3.72 -17.97 12.01
C PRO A 135 -4.93 -18.02 12.94
N ASP A 136 -4.81 -18.72 14.06
CA ASP A 136 -5.87 -18.88 15.08
C ASP A 136 -5.97 -17.68 16.04
N TRP A 137 -5.04 -16.73 15.94
CA TRP A 137 -5.06 -15.53 16.76
C TRP A 137 -6.05 -14.52 16.19
N HIS A 138 -7.26 -14.55 16.73
CA HIS A 138 -8.28 -13.54 16.46
C HIS A 138 -8.31 -12.51 17.58
N VAL A 139 -8.14 -11.23 17.22
CA VAL A 139 -8.55 -10.14 18.12
C VAL A 139 -10.07 -10.22 18.20
N PRO A 140 -10.70 -10.29 19.39
CA PRO A 140 -12.16 -10.26 19.49
C PRO A 140 -12.66 -8.95 18.90
N VAL A 141 -13.29 -9.02 17.73
CA VAL A 141 -13.88 -7.88 17.05
C VAL A 141 -15.36 -7.84 17.40
N VAL A 142 -15.81 -6.74 18.01
CA VAL A 142 -17.23 -6.46 18.20
C VAL A 142 -17.77 -5.91 16.87
N GLY A 143 -18.61 -6.69 16.19
CA GLY A 143 -19.20 -6.37 14.88
C GLY A 143 -18.89 -7.45 13.85
N GLU A 144 -19.94 -7.99 13.24
CA GLU A 144 -19.89 -9.17 12.37
C GLU A 144 -18.95 -9.00 11.15
N TYR A 145 -18.09 -9.99 10.95
CA TYR A 145 -17.31 -10.17 9.73
C TYR A 145 -18.05 -11.17 8.85
N THR A 146 -18.91 -10.72 7.94
CA THR A 146 -19.26 -11.54 6.78
C THR A 146 -18.19 -11.31 5.72
N PRO A 147 -17.29 -12.28 5.44
CA PRO A 147 -16.52 -12.21 4.21
C PRO A 147 -17.49 -12.36 3.04
N SER A 148 -17.64 -11.30 2.24
CA SER A 148 -18.47 -11.34 1.04
C SER A 148 -17.96 -12.43 0.09
N PRO A 149 -18.81 -13.39 -0.35
CA PRO A 149 -18.43 -14.48 -1.25
C PRO A 149 -17.95 -14.01 -2.64
N TYR A 150 -18.04 -12.72 -2.94
CA TYR A 150 -17.46 -12.11 -4.15
C TYR A 150 -15.94 -11.86 -4.04
N VAL A 151 -15.29 -12.29 -2.96
CA VAL A 151 -13.82 -12.19 -2.79
C VAL A 151 -13.07 -13.23 -3.62
N SER A 152 -13.63 -14.43 -3.84
CA SER A 152 -13.03 -15.49 -4.65
C SER A 152 -13.35 -15.39 -6.16
N LEU A 153 -14.36 -14.61 -6.56
CA LEU A 153 -14.87 -14.65 -7.94
C LEU A 153 -14.12 -13.79 -8.97
N ASN A 154 -13.28 -12.83 -8.56
CA ASN A 154 -12.62 -11.90 -9.49
C ASN A 154 -11.20 -12.29 -9.93
N HIS A 155 -10.67 -13.42 -9.47
CA HIS A 155 -9.40 -13.96 -9.96
C HIS A 155 -9.59 -14.88 -11.19
N ARG A 156 -10.81 -15.40 -11.41
CA ARG A 156 -11.19 -16.32 -12.51
C ARG A 156 -10.88 -15.82 -13.92
N TRP A 157 -10.80 -14.51 -14.12
CA TRP A 157 -10.68 -13.90 -15.45
C TRP A 157 -9.24 -13.50 -15.81
N MET A 158 -8.33 -13.48 -14.83
CA MET A 158 -6.98 -12.94 -15.00
C MET A 158 -5.89 -14.03 -15.08
N TYR A 159 -6.20 -15.30 -14.83
CA TYR A 159 -5.22 -16.39 -14.90
C TYR A 159 -5.83 -17.67 -15.47
N LYS A 160 -5.48 -18.01 -16.72
CA LYS A 160 -6.01 -19.19 -17.42
C LYS A 160 -5.62 -20.54 -16.76
N GLY A 161 -4.66 -20.56 -15.84
CA GLY A 161 -4.23 -21.75 -15.09
C GLY A 161 -4.81 -21.90 -13.68
N ALA A 162 -5.60 -20.94 -13.18
CA ALA A 162 -6.12 -20.97 -11.81
C ALA A 162 -7.08 -22.14 -11.53
N ARG A 163 -7.75 -22.63 -12.58
CA ARG A 163 -8.75 -23.71 -12.49
C ARG A 163 -8.16 -25.05 -12.02
N GLN A 164 -6.92 -25.36 -12.41
CA GLN A 164 -6.25 -26.61 -12.02
C GLN A 164 -5.79 -26.59 -10.56
N GLN A 165 -5.38 -25.42 -10.04
CA GLN A 165 -4.98 -25.26 -8.64
C GLN A 165 -6.19 -25.31 -7.70
N GLU A 166 -7.35 -24.80 -8.12
CA GLU A 166 -8.60 -24.90 -7.37
C GLU A 166 -9.13 -26.35 -7.32
N GLU A 167 -9.07 -27.09 -8.44
CA GLU A 167 -9.50 -28.51 -8.50
C GLU A 167 -8.62 -29.46 -7.64
N GLU A 168 -7.35 -29.11 -7.38
CA GLU A 168 -6.50 -29.86 -6.43
C GLU A 168 -6.85 -29.57 -4.97
N LEU A 169 -7.26 -28.34 -4.66
CA LEU A 169 -7.69 -27.92 -3.33
C LEU A 169 -9.06 -28.50 -2.94
N GLU A 170 -9.99 -28.62 -3.90
CA GLU A 170 -11.33 -29.20 -3.68
C GLU A 170 -11.31 -30.72 -3.47
N LYS A 171 -10.22 -31.43 -3.81
CA LYS A 171 -10.08 -32.88 -3.56
C LYS A 171 -9.63 -33.22 -2.14
N HIS A 172 -9.26 -32.22 -1.34
CA HIS A 172 -8.73 -32.40 0.01
C HIS A 172 -9.64 -31.80 1.10
N VAL A 173 -10.91 -31.53 0.75
CA VAL A 173 -11.99 -31.13 1.67
C VAL A 173 -13.05 -32.22 1.67
#